data_AF-A0A2G9U007-F1
#
_entry.id   AF-A0A2G9U007-F1
#
_cell.length_a   1.000
_cell.length_b   1.000
_cell.length_c   1.000
_cell.angle_alpha   90.00
_cell.angle_beta   90.00
_cell.angle_gamma   90.00
#
_symmetry.space_group_name_H-M   'P 1'
#
loop_
_entity.id
_entity.type
_entity.pdbx_description
1 polymer ?
#
loop_
_entity_poly.entity_id
_entity_poly.type
_entity_poly.pdbx_seq_one_letter_code
_entity_poly.pdbx_strand_id
1 'polypeptide(L)'
;LDVSGNAIRRLQSVANIYPIAIFIKPTSHHHIMQLDHSMNEDEAMQQYQRCQRLEQTFGDLFTQIISHGQSAEEILARVQHVIATEARPYVWIPNNVRQL
;
A
#
# COMPACT_ATOMS: atom_id res chain seq x y z
N LEU A 1 -9.96 5.51 1.71
CA LEU A 1 -9.96 6.01 3.11
C LEU A 1 -8.66 6.77 3.32
N ASP A 2 -8.70 8.03 3.76
CA ASP A 2 -7.49 8.80 4.08
C ASP A 2 -7.11 8.56 5.55
N VAL A 3 -6.35 7.49 5.79
CA VAL A 3 -6.02 6.97 7.13
C VAL A 3 -4.65 6.30 7.14
N SER A 4 -4.06 6.12 8.33
CA SER A 4 -2.78 5.39 8.50
C SER A 4 -2.96 3.87 8.54
N GLY A 5 -1.86 3.12 8.44
CA GLY A 5 -1.86 1.64 8.48
C GLY A 5 -2.49 1.04 9.74
N ASN A 6 -2.52 1.78 10.86
CA ASN A 6 -3.23 1.36 12.08
C ASN A 6 -4.74 1.17 11.85
N ALA A 7 -5.33 1.89 10.90
CA ALA A 7 -6.74 1.70 10.55
C ALA A 7 -7.00 0.32 9.92
N ILE A 8 -6.03 -0.26 9.18
CA ILE A 8 -6.17 -1.60 8.59
C ILE A 8 -6.38 -2.63 9.70
N ARG A 9 -5.55 -2.59 10.76
CA ARG A 9 -5.69 -3.49 11.91
C ARG A 9 -7.07 -3.36 12.55
N ARG A 10 -7.54 -2.12 12.79
CA ARG A 10 -8.85 -1.89 13.42
C ARG A 10 -10.02 -2.34 12.56
N LEU A 11 -9.96 -2.12 11.25
CA LEU A 11 -10.99 -2.60 10.33
C LEU A 11 -11.10 -4.13 10.42
N GLN A 12 -9.96 -4.83 10.37
CA GLN A 12 -9.93 -6.28 10.44
C GLN A 12 -10.38 -6.83 11.81
N SER A 13 -9.81 -6.32 12.91
CA SER A 13 -9.99 -6.91 14.24
C SER A 13 -11.24 -6.47 14.99
N VAL A 14 -11.69 -5.22 14.79
CA VAL A 14 -12.81 -4.63 15.54
C VAL A 14 -14.08 -4.65 14.70
N ALA A 15 -13.98 -4.27 13.43
CA ALA A 15 -15.15 -4.12 12.57
C ALA A 15 -15.44 -5.37 11.72
N ASN A 16 -14.54 -6.37 11.71
CA ASN A 16 -14.60 -7.53 10.82
C ASN A 16 -14.73 -7.12 9.33
N ILE A 17 -14.07 -6.02 8.97
CA ILE A 17 -13.99 -5.47 7.61
C ILE A 17 -12.58 -5.71 7.10
N TYR A 18 -12.44 -6.40 5.98
CA TYR A 18 -11.14 -6.68 5.36
C TYR A 18 -10.90 -5.71 4.20
N PRO A 19 -10.12 -4.64 4.39
CA PRO A 19 -9.88 -3.66 3.33
C PRO A 19 -8.90 -4.21 2.29
N ILE A 20 -9.05 -3.75 1.04
CA ILE A 20 -8.00 -3.88 0.03
C ILE A 20 -6.95 -2.79 0.32
N ALA A 21 -5.85 -3.19 0.96
CA ALA A 21 -4.76 -2.28 1.32
C ALA A 21 -3.64 -2.37 0.28
N ILE A 22 -3.46 -1.32 -0.52
CA ILE A 22 -2.47 -1.27 -1.60
C ILE A 22 -1.34 -0.34 -1.19
N PHE A 23 -0.11 -0.86 -1.17
CA PHE A 23 1.09 -0.07 -0.92
C PHE A 23 1.81 0.25 -2.23
N ILE A 24 1.98 1.53 -2.52
CA ILE A 24 2.81 1.99 -3.64
C ILE A 24 4.25 2.07 -3.14
N LYS A 25 5.08 1.14 -3.58
CA LYS A 25 6.47 1.00 -3.16
C LYS A 25 7.39 1.76 -4.13
N PRO A 26 7.94 2.92 -3.74
CA PRO A 26 9.00 3.55 -4.50
C PRO A 26 10.28 2.69 -4.44
N THR A 27 11.08 2.75 -5.49
CA THR A 27 12.35 2.00 -5.59
C THR A 27 13.56 2.84 -5.18
N SER A 28 13.41 4.16 -5.18
CA SER A 28 14.38 5.16 -4.74
C SER A 28 13.67 6.50 -4.55
N HIS A 29 14.35 7.49 -3.96
CA HIS A 29 13.84 8.88 -3.92
C HIS A 29 13.74 9.47 -5.34
N HIS A 30 14.68 9.15 -6.24
CA HIS A 30 14.59 9.56 -7.65
C HIS A 30 13.33 9.02 -8.35
N HIS A 31 12.91 7.79 -8.04
CA HIS A 31 11.65 7.27 -8.57
C HIS A 31 10.46 8.13 -8.09
N ILE A 32 10.46 8.61 -6.86
CA ILE A 32 9.37 9.51 -6.42
C ILE A 32 9.40 10.83 -7.18
N MET A 33 10.59 11.40 -7.45
CA MET A 33 10.73 12.61 -8.29
C MET A 33 10.33 12.37 -9.76
N GLN A 34 10.48 11.13 -10.25
CA GLN A 34 9.99 10.74 -11.58
C GLN A 34 8.46 10.66 -11.63
N LEU A 35 7.81 10.28 -10.53
CA LEU A 35 6.36 10.22 -10.44
C LEU A 35 5.73 11.59 -10.14
N ASP A 36 6.44 12.43 -9.38
CA ASP A 36 6.04 13.80 -9.03
C ASP A 36 7.20 14.76 -9.32
N HIS A 37 7.13 15.40 -10.49
CA HIS A 37 8.14 16.35 -10.94
C HIS A 37 8.16 17.67 -10.15
N SER A 38 7.19 17.91 -9.27
CA SER A 38 7.14 19.12 -8.43
C SER A 38 7.96 18.99 -7.15
N MET A 39 8.28 17.77 -6.74
CA MET A 39 8.94 17.48 -5.47
C MET A 39 10.46 17.64 -5.57
N ASN A 40 11.06 18.32 -4.59
CA ASN A 40 12.51 18.46 -4.53
C ASN A 40 13.20 17.22 -3.92
N GLU A 41 14.53 17.17 -4.01
CA GLU A 41 15.32 16.00 -3.59
C GLU A 41 15.22 15.70 -2.08
N ASP A 42 15.26 16.73 -1.23
CA ASP A 42 15.17 16.57 0.22
C ASP A 42 13.79 16.03 0.64
N GLU A 43 12.72 16.56 0.05
CA GLU A 43 11.35 16.07 0.22
C GLU A 43 11.22 14.61 -0.25
N ALA A 44 11.78 14.29 -1.42
CA ALA A 44 11.77 12.94 -1.98
C ALA A 44 12.49 11.94 -1.07
N MET A 45 13.63 12.34 -0.50
CA MET A 45 14.39 11.50 0.44
C MET A 45 13.58 11.24 1.72
N GLN A 46 12.96 12.28 2.29
CA GLN A 46 12.11 12.13 3.48
C GLN A 46 10.91 11.23 3.21
N GLN A 47 10.25 11.40 2.07
CA GLN A 47 9.12 10.58 1.66
C GLN A 47 9.54 9.13 1.42
N TYR A 48 10.69 8.89 0.77
CA TYR A 48 11.22 7.55 0.58
C TYR A 48 11.49 6.83 1.91
N GLN A 49 12.13 7.51 2.87
CA GLN A 49 12.35 6.97 4.22
C GLN A 49 11.02 6.68 4.95
N ARG A 50 10.00 7.54 4.76
CA ARG A 50 8.67 7.31 5.32
C ARG A 50 8.02 6.05 4.72
N CYS A 51 8.15 5.84 3.41
CA CYS A 51 7.68 4.63 2.74
C CYS A 51 8.39 3.37 3.29
N GLN A 52 9.70 3.42 3.53
CA GLN A 52 10.44 2.30 4.13
C GLN A 52 9.93 1.96 5.54
N ARG A 53 9.71 2.98 6.40
CA ARG A 53 9.13 2.77 7.73
C ARG A 53 7.71 2.19 7.66
N LEU A 54 6.89 2.66 6.71
CA LEU A 54 5.54 2.14 6.50
C LEU A 54 5.58 0.66 6.10
N GLU A 55 6.44 0.29 5.15
CA GLU A 55 6.61 -1.09 4.72
C GLU A 55 7.09 -1.99 5.86
N GLN A 56 8.07 -1.55 6.64
CA GLN A 56 8.57 -2.29 7.80
C GLN A 56 7.46 -2.50 8.87
N THR A 57 6.59 -1.52 9.07
CA THR A 57 5.60 -1.54 10.15
C THR A 57 4.31 -2.27 9.78
N PHE A 58 3.91 -2.20 8.50
CA PHE A 58 2.60 -2.62 8.03
C PHE A 58 2.65 -3.57 6.82
N GLY A 59 3.83 -4.04 6.44
CA GLY A 59 4.02 -4.91 5.27
C GLY A 59 3.18 -6.19 5.31
N ASP A 60 2.92 -6.71 6.51
CA ASP A 60 2.04 -7.87 6.77
C ASP A 60 0.56 -7.59 6.51
N LEU A 61 0.17 -6.31 6.43
CA LEU A 61 -1.23 -5.89 6.30
C LEU A 61 -1.63 -5.53 4.88
N PHE A 62 -0.67 -5.38 3.96
CA PHE A 62 -0.97 -5.00 2.59
C PHE A 62 -1.51 -6.19 1.81
N THR A 63 -2.65 -5.99 1.15
CA THR A 63 -3.22 -6.94 0.19
C THR A 63 -2.32 -7.04 -1.03
N GLN A 64 -1.79 -5.90 -1.51
CA GLN A 64 -0.85 -5.87 -2.63
C GLN A 64 0.15 -4.72 -2.50
N ILE A 65 1.36 -4.99 -2.97
CA ILE A 65 2.43 -4.02 -3.19
C ILE A 65 2.57 -3.76 -4.70
N ILE A 66 2.57 -2.49 -5.10
CA ILE A 66 2.84 -2.06 -6.48
C ILE A 66 4.23 -1.41 -6.49
N SER A 67 5.19 -2.03 -7.17
CA SER A 67 6.54 -1.49 -7.38
C SER A 67 6.83 -1.29 -8.87
N HIS A 68 7.85 -0.49 -9.18
CA HIS A 68 8.36 -0.26 -10.54
C HIS A 68 7.36 0.38 -11.52
N GLY A 69 6.46 1.26 -11.05
CA GLY A 69 5.64 2.06 -11.97
C GLY A 69 6.48 3.12 -12.68
N GLN A 70 6.30 3.30 -13.98
CA GLN A 70 7.05 4.28 -14.77
C GLN A 70 6.38 5.66 -14.76
N SER A 71 5.11 5.73 -14.40
CA SER A 71 4.34 6.97 -14.32
C SER A 71 3.20 6.85 -13.29
N ALA A 72 2.67 8.01 -12.85
CA ALA A 72 1.50 8.04 -11.98
C ALA A 72 0.26 7.40 -12.66
N GLU A 73 0.13 7.54 -13.98
CA GLU A 73 -0.96 6.93 -14.75
C GLU A 73 -0.89 5.40 -14.73
N GLU A 74 0.31 4.83 -14.96
CA GLU A 74 0.51 3.38 -14.88
C GLU A 74 0.21 2.86 -13.47
N ILE A 75 0.67 3.56 -12.43
CA ILE A 75 0.39 3.19 -11.03
C ILE A 75 -1.12 3.21 -10.76
N LEU A 76 -1.82 4.24 -11.24
CA LEU A 76 -3.27 4.35 -11.08
C LEU A 76 -4.00 3.20 -11.79
N ALA A 77 -3.62 2.87 -13.02
CA ALA A 77 -4.19 1.76 -13.77
C ALA A 77 -3.96 0.42 -13.03
N ARG A 78 -2.77 0.21 -12.46
CA ARG A 78 -2.46 -0.98 -11.66
C ARG A 78 -3.26 -1.02 -10.36
N VAL A 79 -3.44 0.10 -9.68
CA VAL A 79 -4.32 0.21 -8.50
C VAL A 79 -5.74 -0.19 -8.85
N GLN A 80 -6.30 0.33 -9.95
CA GLN A 80 -7.65 -0.02 -10.40
C GLN A 80 -7.76 -1.52 -10.73
N HIS A 81 -6.76 -2.10 -11.38
CA HIS A 81 -6.71 -3.52 -11.68
C HIS A 81 -6.68 -4.39 -10.41
N VAL A 82 -5.89 -4.01 -9.39
CA VAL A 82 -5.86 -4.69 -8.10
C VAL A 82 -7.22 -4.61 -7.42
N ILE A 83 -7.85 -3.43 -7.40
CA ILE A 83 -9.20 -3.28 -6.82
C ILE A 83 -10.20 -4.20 -7.53
N ALA A 84 -10.21 -4.22 -8.86
CA ALA A 84 -11.12 -5.09 -9.61
C ALA A 84 -10.88 -6.58 -9.35
N THR A 85 -9.62 -6.98 -9.19
CA THR A 85 -9.22 -8.38 -8.93
C THR A 85 -9.54 -8.82 -7.50
N GLU A 86 -9.36 -7.95 -6.53
CA GLU A 86 -9.56 -8.26 -5.11
C GLU A 86 -11.01 -8.02 -4.65
N ALA A 87 -11.81 -7.24 -5.38
CA ALA A 87 -13.23 -7.00 -5.09
C ALA A 87 -14.16 -8.17 -5.50
N ARG A 88 -13.75 -9.41 -5.20
CA ARG A 88 -14.54 -10.62 -5.47
C ARG A 88 -15.50 -10.94 -4.30
N PRO A 89 -16.59 -11.69 -4.55
CA PRO A 89 -17.51 -12.13 -3.49
C PRO A 89 -16.84 -13.00 -2.41
N TYR A 90 -15.75 -13.69 -2.79
CA TYR A 90 -14.94 -14.51 -1.90
C TYR A 90 -13.51 -13.98 -1.92
N VAL A 91 -12.95 -13.74 -0.73
CA VAL A 91 -11.62 -13.18 -0.54
C VAL A 91 -10.82 -14.03 0.44
N TRP A 92 -9.50 -14.02 0.28
CA TRP A 92 -8.59 -14.66 1.22
C TRP A 92 -8.35 -13.74 2.42
N ILE A 93 -8.57 -14.26 3.62
CA ILE A 93 -8.31 -13.56 4.86
C ILE A 93 -7.34 -14.37 5.74
N PRO A 94 -6.51 -13.72 6.57
CA PRO A 94 -5.69 -14.42 7.53
C PRO A 94 -6.56 -15.27 8.46
N ASN A 95 -6.14 -16.52 8.68
CA ASN A 95 -6.77 -17.36 9.69
C ASN A 95 -6.23 -16.95 11.07
N ASN A 96 -7.09 -16.33 11.88
CA ASN A 96 -6.74 -15.88 13.22
C ASN A 96 -6.83 -17.00 14.28
N VAL A 97 -7.25 -18.21 13.88
CA VAL A 97 -7.24 -19.37 14.77
C VAL A 97 -5.79 -19.81 14.94
N ARG A 98 -5.22 -19.55 16.12
CA ARG A 98 -3.96 -20.18 16.54
C ARG A 98 -4.13 -21.69 16.36
N GLN A 99 -3.29 -22.30 15.52
CA GLN A 99 -3.10 -23.75 15.58
C GLN A 99 -2.60 -24.05 17.00
N LEU A 100 -3.47 -24.66 17.81
CA LEU A 100 -3.16 -25.17 19.14
C LEU A 100 -2.21 -26.36 19.02
#